data_AF-A0A925FM66-F1
#
_entry.id   AF-A0A925FM66-F1
#
_cell.length_a   1.000
_cell.length_b   1.000
_cell.length_c   1.000
_cell.angle_alpha   90.00
_cell.angle_beta   90.00
_cell.angle_gamma   90.00
#
_symmetry.space_group_name_H-M   'P 1'
#
loop_
_entity.id
_entity.type
_entity.pdbx_description
1 polymer ?
#
loop_
_entity_poly.entity_id
_entity_poly.type
_entity_poly.pdbx_seq_one_letter_code
_entity_poly.pdbx_strand_id
1 'polypeptide(L)' 'MATPSPDEQPAESVGSVAALYLGNILYALEATASGFDAEGKTEHAAFYRGIARKLAEARGREKGP' A
#
# COMPACT_ATOMS: atom_id res chain seq x y z
N MET A 1 2.47 7.50 -40.61
CA MET A 1 2.10 7.30 -39.20
C MET A 1 3.33 7.67 -38.38
N ALA A 2 3.26 8.71 -37.56
CA ALA A 2 4.37 9.09 -36.69
C ALA A 2 4.46 8.07 -35.54
N THR A 3 5.64 7.49 -35.34
CA THR A 3 5.93 6.66 -34.17
C THR A 3 5.92 7.54 -32.92
N PRO A 4 5.21 7.15 -31.84
CA PRO A 4 5.23 7.89 -30.59
C PRO A 4 6.65 7.96 -30.01
N SER A 5 6.98 9.09 -29.40
CA SER A 5 8.30 9.37 -28.83
C SER A 5 8.50 8.59 -27.51
N PRO A 6 9.74 8.21 -27.15
CA PRO A 6 10.03 7.44 -25.93
C PRO A 6 9.60 8.13 -24.61
N ASP A 7 9.30 9.44 -24.65
CA ASP A 7 8.93 10.26 -23.49
C ASP A 7 7.44 10.14 -23.06
N GLU A 8 6.64 9.31 -23.72
CA GLU A 8 5.21 9.13 -23.38
C GLU A 8 4.95 8.04 -22.32
N GLN A 9 5.94 7.63 -21.53
CA GLN A 9 5.66 6.81 -20.34
C GLN A 9 5.01 7.70 -19.27
N PRO A 10 3.75 7.44 -18.86
CA PRO A 10 3.13 8.21 -17.79
C PRO A 10 4.02 8.13 -16.55
N ALA A 11 4.41 9.29 -16.01
CA ALA A 11 5.26 9.38 -14.85
C ALA A 11 4.70 8.51 -13.71
N GLU A 12 5.55 7.65 -13.15
CA GLU A 12 5.13 6.73 -12.12
C GLU A 12 4.61 7.50 -10.91
N SER A 13 3.35 7.27 -10.55
CA SER A 13 2.72 7.91 -9.40
C SER A 13 2.95 7.09 -8.14
N VAL A 14 2.95 7.74 -6.97
CA VAL A 14 2.97 7.02 -5.68
C VAL A 14 1.83 6.00 -5.61
N GLY A 15 0.66 6.34 -6.14
CA GLY A 15 -0.49 5.43 -6.19
C GLY A 15 -0.23 4.19 -7.04
N SER A 16 0.37 4.33 -8.22
CA SER A 16 0.71 3.19 -9.09
C SER A 16 1.78 2.29 -8.47
N VAL A 17 2.80 2.86 -7.83
CA VAL A 17 3.80 2.08 -7.07
C VAL A 17 3.16 1.34 -5.92
N ALA A 18 2.34 2.03 -5.11
CA ALA A 18 1.69 1.44 -3.96
C ALA A 18 0.72 0.32 -4.35
N ALA A 19 0.00 0.47 -5.46
CA ALA A 19 -0.89 -0.54 -6.00
C ALA A 19 -0.14 -1.80 -6.46
N LEU A 20 1.05 -1.63 -7.06
CA LEU A 20 1.92 -2.72 -7.50
C LEU A 20 2.49 -3.51 -6.30
N TYR A 21 2.94 -2.80 -5.27
CA TYR A 21 3.59 -3.38 -4.10
C TYR A 21 2.68 -3.50 -2.87
N LEU A 22 1.36 -3.46 -3.06
CA LEU A 22 0.43 -3.38 -1.93
C LEU A 22 0.62 -4.53 -0.93
N GLY A 23 0.77 -5.76 -1.41
CA GLY A 23 1.01 -6.91 -0.52
C GLY A 23 2.26 -6.73 0.36
N ASN A 24 3.34 -6.20 -0.21
CA ASN A 24 4.60 -5.93 0.50
C ASN A 24 4.42 -4.83 1.55
N ILE A 25 3.68 -3.78 1.20
CA ILE A 25 3.35 -2.68 2.11
C ILE A 25 2.51 -3.19 3.28
N LEU A 26 1.48 -4.00 3.01
CA LEU A 26 0.63 -4.59 4.05
C LEU A 26 1.43 -5.49 5.01
N TYR A 27 2.35 -6.29 4.47
CA TYR A 27 3.25 -7.10 5.27
C TYR A 27 4.14 -6.25 6.19
N ALA A 28 4.75 -5.18 5.66
CA ALA A 28 5.60 -4.29 6.45
C ALA A 28 4.82 -3.60 7.59
N LEU A 29 3.58 -3.20 7.33
CA LEU A 29 2.69 -2.62 8.34
C LEU A 29 2.34 -3.62 9.44
N GLU A 30 2.06 -4.89 9.10
CA GLU A 30 1.78 -5.93 10.10
C GLU A 30 3.04 -6.31 10.90
N ALA A 31 4.20 -6.42 10.25
CA ALA A 31 5.46 -6.67 10.94
C ALA A 31 5.77 -5.56 11.96
N THR A 32 5.53 -4.31 11.57
CA THR A 32 5.68 -3.14 12.45
C THR A 32 4.68 -3.19 13.60
N ALA A 33 3.40 -3.47 13.30
CA ALA A 33 2.36 -3.59 14.32
C ALA A 33 2.69 -4.70 15.32
N SER A 34 3.16 -5.85 14.85
CA SER A 34 3.58 -6.99 15.68
C SER A 34 4.74 -6.63 16.60
N GLY A 35 5.70 -5.83 16.13
CA GLY A 35 6.78 -5.30 16.95
C GLY A 35 6.27 -4.42 18.10
N PHE A 36 5.37 -3.48 17.82
CA PHE A 36 4.75 -2.65 18.86
C PHE A 36 3.90 -3.48 19.84
N ASP A 37 3.17 -4.48 19.34
CA ASP A 37 2.36 -5.36 20.17
C ASP A 37 3.24 -6.15 21.16
N ALA A 38 4.38 -6.67 20.69
CA ALA A 38 5.37 -7.37 21.51
C ALA A 38 6.00 -6.48 22.60
N GLU A 39 6.10 -5.17 22.36
CA GLU A 39 6.54 -4.17 23.33
C GLU A 39 5.42 -3.70 24.29
N GLY A 40 4.21 -4.22 24.17
CA GLY A 40 3.04 -3.79 24.95
C GLY A 40 2.45 -2.43 24.50
N LYS A 41 2.88 -1.92 23.34
CA LYS A 41 2.46 -0.64 22.76
C LYS A 41 1.24 -0.82 21.84
N THR A 42 0.14 -1.29 22.43
CA THR A 42 -1.06 -1.73 21.69
C THR A 42 -1.72 -0.63 20.85
N GLU A 43 -1.69 0.63 21.29
CA GLU A 43 -2.23 1.76 20.52
C GLU A 43 -1.45 1.99 19.22
N HIS A 44 -0.13 1.89 19.27
CA HIS A 44 0.72 1.99 18.08
C HIS A 44 0.46 0.80 17.14
N ALA A 45 0.37 -0.42 17.66
CA ALA A 45 0.03 -1.59 16.86
C ALA A 45 -1.33 -1.42 16.13
N ALA A 46 -2.35 -0.95 16.85
CA ALA A 46 -3.67 -0.67 16.29
C ALA A 46 -3.63 0.40 15.19
N PHE A 47 -2.80 1.43 15.35
CA PHE A 47 -2.63 2.47 14.34
C PHE A 47 -2.09 1.90 13.01
N TYR A 48 -1.01 1.10 13.05
CA TYR A 48 -0.44 0.48 11.84
C TYR A 48 -1.41 -0.51 11.17
N ARG A 49 -2.13 -1.31 11.96
CA ARG A 49 -3.19 -2.19 11.44
C ARG A 49 -4.34 -1.39 10.81
N GLY A 50 -4.66 -0.22 11.35
CA GLY A 50 -5.63 0.71 10.79
C GLY A 50 -5.23 1.23 9.40
N ILE A 51 -3.95 1.55 9.19
CA ILE A 51 -3.42 1.93 7.87
C ILE A 51 -3.54 0.76 6.89
N ALA A 52 -3.10 -0.44 7.30
CA ALA A 52 -3.15 -1.64 6.47
C ALA A 52 -4.58 -1.94 6.00
N ARG A 53 -5.56 -1.85 6.92
CA ARG A 53 -6.98 -2.02 6.61
C ARG A 53 -7.47 -1.01 5.57
N LYS A 54 -7.18 0.28 5.75
CA LYS A 54 -7.60 1.33 4.80
C LYS A 54 -7.05 1.09 3.39
N LEU A 55 -5.80 0.67 3.28
CA LEU A 55 -5.17 0.36 1.99
C LEU A 55 -5.80 -0.88 1.33
N ALA A 56 -6.01 -1.95 2.09
CA ALA A 56 -6.67 -3.16 1.60
C ALA A 56 -8.11 -2.90 1.13
N GLU A 57 -8.88 -2.13 1.90
CA GLU A 57 -10.24 -1.73 1.54
C GLU A 57 -10.27 -0.84 0.28
N ALA A 58 -9.34 0.12 0.16
CA ALA A 58 -9.22 0.95 -1.03
C ALA A 58 -8.96 0.10 -2.28
N ARG A 59 -8.04 -0.86 -2.19
CA ARG A 59 -7.75 -1.79 -3.30
C ARG A 59 -8.92 -2.71 -3.63
N GLY A 60 -9.66 -3.17 -2.62
CA GLY A 60 -10.86 -3.98 -2.83
C GLY A 60 -11.92 -3.23 -3.64
N ARG A 61 -12.11 -1.93 -3.37
CA ARG A 61 -13.04 -1.07 -4.12
C ARG A 61 -12.60 -0.83 -5.57
N GLU A 62 -11.30 -0.79 -5.85
CA GLU A 62 -10.79 -0.64 -7.22
C GLU A 62 -11.05 -1.84 -8.12
N LYS A 63 -11.14 -3.06 -7.56
CA LYS A 63 -11.30 -4.29 -8.35
C LYS A 63 -12.74 -4.59 -8.77
N GLY A 64 -13.73 -3.86 -8.26
CA GLY A 64 -15.16 -4.13 -8.49
C GLY A 64 -15.65 -5.43 -7.84
N PRO A 65 -16.99 -5.66 -7.77
CA PRO A 65 -17.57 -6.93 -7.33
C PRO A 65 -17.31 -8.08 -8.30
#